data_AF-A0A3L7WZ69-F1
#
_entry.id   AF-A0A3L7WZ69-F1
#
_cell.length_a   1.000
_cell.length_b   1.000
_cell.length_c   1.000
_cell.angle_alpha   90.00
_cell.angle_beta   90.00
_cell.angle_gamma   90.00
#
_symmetry.space_group_name_H-M   'P 1'
#
loop_
_entity.id
_entity.type
_entity.pdbx_description
1 polymer ?
#
loop_
_entity_poly.entity_id
_entity_poly.type
_entity_poly.pdbx_seq_one_letter_code
_entity_poly.pdbx_strand_id
1 'polypeptide(L)'
;MGLDYGAAVRMPAEESLRELGRLARTAGAWVVGETLQRRPRPDPSTYIGSGKLEEVRAARADLDYTLVIFDEQLSPSQQLHLESALQVKVIDRSALILDIFASRARTREATLQVELAQHEYLLPRLRGQWQHLERLEGAIGSRGPGETQLETDRRLIGTRITRLKGQIEQVRKQRALHRRRRERDGVPVVALVGYTNAGKSSLLHTLANTEVFAADALFATLDPLTRRVGVPGGEMFLVTDTVGFIQKLPTQLISAFRATLEELQSADLLLHVVDATSPAMGAQWATVMETLAALGVADKPMVTVLNKADGLLRADGAPVEVERDLSGVDLASPAPEGGAILVSALKAWGIDALRRRLAFELYGTALPMHGAR
;
A
#
# COMPACT_ATOMS: atom_id res chain seq x y z
N MET A 1 -4.40 1.99 18.12
CA MET A 1 -5.79 1.91 18.62
C MET A 1 -6.69 1.44 17.49
N GLY A 2 -7.49 0.40 17.70
CA GLY A 2 -8.46 -0.09 16.71
C GLY A 2 -9.87 -0.21 17.29
N LEU A 3 -10.87 -0.26 16.41
CA LEU A 3 -12.24 -0.66 16.76
C LEU A 3 -12.56 -2.00 16.09
N ASP A 4 -13.19 -2.89 16.86
CA ASP A 4 -13.79 -4.12 16.33
C ASP A 4 -15.30 -3.98 16.23
N TYR A 5 -15.80 -4.03 15.00
CA TYR A 5 -17.22 -3.95 14.64
C TYR A 5 -17.93 -5.32 14.65
N GLY A 6 -17.20 -6.43 14.83
CA GLY A 6 -17.77 -7.78 14.87
C GLY A 6 -18.25 -8.34 13.53
N ALA A 7 -17.86 -7.75 12.40
CA ALA A 7 -18.26 -8.22 11.06
C ALA A 7 -17.21 -9.19 10.46
N ALA A 8 -17.69 -10.31 9.91
CA ALA A 8 -16.87 -11.46 9.48
C ALA A 8 -16.21 -11.34 8.09
N VAL A 9 -16.38 -10.24 7.36
CA VAL A 9 -16.03 -10.16 5.92
C VAL A 9 -14.72 -9.42 5.65
N ARG A 10 -14.11 -8.76 6.65
CA ARG A 10 -12.84 -8.03 6.49
C ARG A 10 -11.73 -8.70 7.29
N MET A 11 -10.48 -8.38 6.94
CA MET A 11 -9.29 -8.74 7.75
C MET A 11 -9.60 -8.51 9.24
N PRO A 12 -9.33 -9.50 10.13
CA PRO A 12 -9.62 -9.37 11.54
C PRO A 12 -9.01 -8.10 12.14
N ALA A 13 -9.71 -7.47 13.09
CA ALA A 13 -9.27 -6.20 13.66
C ALA A 13 -7.87 -6.30 14.31
N GLU A 14 -7.54 -7.47 14.87
CA GLU A 14 -6.21 -7.76 15.43
C GLU A 14 -5.12 -7.77 14.35
N GLU A 15 -5.38 -8.36 13.18
CA GLU A 15 -4.41 -8.37 12.08
C GLU A 15 -4.27 -6.98 11.46
N SER A 16 -5.37 -6.23 11.36
CA SER A 16 -5.34 -4.82 10.92
C SER A 16 -4.51 -3.96 11.89
N LEU A 17 -4.62 -4.20 13.20
CA LEU A 17 -3.83 -3.51 14.23
C LEU A 17 -2.34 -3.91 14.18
N ARG A 18 -2.03 -5.20 13.97
CA ARG A 18 -0.65 -5.66 13.73
C ARG A 18 -0.06 -5.01 12.49
N GLU A 19 -0.84 -4.89 11.42
CA GLU A 19 -0.44 -4.18 10.21
C GLU A 19 -0.21 -2.68 10.48
N LEU A 20 -1.07 -2.03 11.25
CA LEU A 20 -0.86 -0.64 11.69
C LEU A 20 0.45 -0.51 12.48
N GLY A 21 0.78 -1.48 13.34
CA GLY A 21 2.06 -1.53 14.04
C GLY A 21 3.25 -1.64 13.07
N ARG A 22 3.15 -2.45 12.02
CA ARG A 22 4.16 -2.53 10.94
C ARG A 22 4.29 -1.22 10.17
N LEU A 23 3.17 -0.53 9.89
CA LEU A 23 3.18 0.80 9.27
C LEU A 23 3.88 1.83 10.17
N ALA A 24 3.56 1.84 11.46
CA ALA A 24 4.14 2.75 12.44
C ALA A 24 5.67 2.58 12.51
N ARG A 25 6.16 1.34 12.60
CA ARG A 25 7.60 1.03 12.55
C ARG A 25 8.23 1.46 11.23
N THR A 26 7.54 1.27 10.11
CA THR A 26 8.02 1.70 8.79
C THR A 26 8.16 3.22 8.68
N ALA A 27 7.30 3.98 9.36
CA ALA A 27 7.38 5.44 9.48
C ALA A 27 8.43 5.91 10.51
N GLY A 28 9.11 4.99 11.22
CA GLY A 28 10.10 5.30 12.24
C GLY A 28 9.55 5.46 13.66
N ALA A 29 8.28 5.12 13.91
CA ALA A 29 7.72 5.12 15.26
C ALA A 29 8.02 3.82 16.01
N TRP A 30 8.33 3.93 17.31
CA TRP A 30 8.39 2.78 18.21
C TRP A 30 7.02 2.50 18.82
N VAL A 31 6.51 1.29 18.61
CA VAL A 31 5.21 0.86 19.15
C VAL A 31 5.40 0.38 20.59
N VAL A 32 4.95 1.19 21.55
CA VAL A 32 5.04 0.89 23.00
C VAL A 32 3.79 0.21 23.57
N GLY A 33 2.69 0.19 22.82
CA GLY A 33 1.45 -0.45 23.24
C GLY A 33 0.41 -0.51 22.13
N GLU A 34 -0.49 -1.48 22.25
CA GLU A 34 -1.60 -1.70 21.33
C GLU A 34 -2.87 -1.95 22.14
N THR A 35 -4.00 -1.44 21.66
CA THR A 35 -5.29 -1.60 22.34
C THR A 35 -6.43 -1.59 21.32
N LEU A 36 -7.44 -2.41 21.60
CA LEU A 36 -8.62 -2.63 20.77
C LEU A 36 -9.86 -2.42 21.62
N GLN A 37 -10.89 -1.81 21.04
CA GLN A 37 -12.21 -1.75 21.66
C GLN A 37 -13.26 -2.36 20.75
N ARG A 38 -13.97 -3.37 21.26
CA ARG A 38 -15.13 -3.91 20.59
C ARG A 38 -16.34 -3.00 20.81
N ARG A 39 -16.94 -2.49 19.74
CA ARG A 39 -18.12 -1.61 19.82
C ARG A 39 -18.89 -1.67 18.50
N PRO A 40 -20.24 -1.70 18.53
CA PRO A 40 -21.04 -1.80 17.31
C PRO A 40 -20.95 -0.55 16.41
N ARG A 41 -20.70 0.63 16.97
CA ARG A 41 -20.57 1.90 16.23
C ARG A 41 -19.54 2.81 16.90
N PRO A 42 -18.76 3.59 16.13
CA PRO A 42 -17.79 4.52 16.69
C PRO A 42 -18.50 5.61 17.49
N ASP A 43 -17.81 6.17 18.47
CA ASP A 43 -18.26 7.37 19.16
C ASP A 43 -18.18 8.59 18.23
N PRO A 44 -19.24 9.40 18.09
CA PRO A 44 -19.21 10.57 17.22
C PRO A 44 -18.15 11.60 17.61
N SER A 45 -17.83 11.70 18.91
CA SER A 45 -16.93 12.73 19.45
C SER A 45 -15.47 12.30 19.45
N THR A 46 -15.17 11.07 19.83
CA THR A 46 -13.79 10.60 20.08
C THR A 46 -13.47 9.28 19.38
N TYR A 47 -14.39 8.76 18.56
CA TYR A 47 -14.31 7.46 17.90
C TYR A 47 -14.39 6.26 18.87
N ILE A 48 -13.80 6.36 20.06
CA ILE A 48 -13.77 5.36 21.12
C ILE A 48 -14.68 5.76 22.29
N GLY A 49 -15.04 4.80 23.13
CA GLY A 49 -15.84 5.10 24.34
C GLY A 49 -15.03 5.82 25.41
N SER A 50 -15.70 6.60 26.26
CA SER A 50 -15.07 7.36 27.37
C SER A 50 -14.21 6.51 28.30
N GLY A 51 -14.67 5.31 28.68
CA GLY A 51 -13.87 4.40 29.50
C GLY A 51 -12.56 3.98 28.85
N LYS A 52 -12.58 3.71 27.53
CA LYS A 52 -11.37 3.38 26.77
C LYS A 52 -10.48 4.59 26.56
N LEU A 53 -11.07 5.78 26.43
CA LEU A 53 -10.31 7.04 26.35
C LEU A 53 -9.51 7.29 27.64
N GLU A 54 -10.13 7.10 28.81
CA GLU A 54 -9.43 7.21 30.09
C GLU A 54 -8.38 6.11 30.29
N GLU A 55 -8.64 4.88 29.84
CA GLU A 55 -7.64 3.80 29.84
C GLU A 55 -6.40 4.17 29.02
N VAL A 56 -6.59 4.68 27.79
CA VAL A 56 -5.48 5.14 26.94
C VAL A 56 -4.76 6.30 27.61
N ARG A 57 -5.49 7.26 28.19
CA ARG A 57 -4.93 8.42 28.89
C ARG A 57 -4.08 8.00 30.10
N ALA A 58 -4.56 7.05 30.89
CA ALA A 58 -3.87 6.53 32.07
C ALA A 58 -2.58 5.77 31.69
N ALA A 59 -2.60 5.01 30.59
CA ALA A 59 -1.45 4.26 30.10
C ALA A 59 -0.24 5.15 29.77
N ARG A 60 -0.42 6.47 29.65
CA ARG A 60 0.68 7.42 29.44
C ARG A 60 1.69 7.42 30.59
N ALA A 61 1.22 7.22 31.83
CA ALA A 61 2.09 7.21 33.00
C ALA A 61 3.12 6.07 32.95
N ASP A 62 2.73 4.93 32.37
CA ASP A 62 3.57 3.72 32.32
C ASP A 62 4.34 3.61 30.99
N LEU A 63 3.74 4.04 29.88
CA LEU A 63 4.29 3.82 28.53
C LEU A 63 4.99 5.05 27.93
N ASP A 64 4.83 6.23 28.53
CA ASP A 64 5.36 7.53 28.06
C ASP A 64 5.14 7.77 26.54
N TYR A 65 3.96 7.43 26.04
CA TYR A 65 3.67 7.62 24.62
C TYR A 65 3.51 9.11 24.26
N THR A 66 3.98 9.48 23.07
CA THR A 66 3.91 10.86 22.54
C THR A 66 2.98 11.01 21.32
N LEU A 67 2.49 9.88 20.80
CA LEU A 67 1.66 9.79 19.61
C LEU A 67 0.64 8.66 19.79
N VAL A 68 -0.62 8.92 19.46
CA VAL A 68 -1.63 7.86 19.32
C VAL A 68 -2.04 7.72 17.86
N ILE A 69 -1.95 6.50 17.36
CA ILE A 69 -2.31 6.15 15.98
C ILE A 69 -3.61 5.35 15.98
N PHE A 70 -4.61 5.85 15.25
CA PHE A 70 -5.88 5.18 15.02
C PHE A 70 -5.84 4.41 13.70
N ASP A 71 -6.30 3.15 13.73
CA ASP A 71 -6.32 2.28 12.54
C ASP A 71 -7.34 2.74 11.48
N GLU A 72 -8.28 3.58 11.85
CA GLU A 72 -9.38 4.03 11.01
C GLU A 72 -9.33 5.53 10.81
N GLN A 73 -9.89 6.00 9.70
CA GLN A 73 -9.90 7.42 9.37
C GLN A 73 -10.77 8.20 10.36
N LEU A 74 -10.16 9.19 11.02
CA LEU A 74 -10.85 10.06 11.97
C LEU A 74 -11.45 11.26 11.25
N SER A 75 -12.62 11.72 11.66
CA SER A 75 -13.07 13.06 11.25
C SER A 75 -12.17 14.16 11.86
N PRO A 76 -12.11 15.37 11.27
CA PRO A 76 -11.37 16.49 11.84
C PRO A 76 -11.76 16.79 13.30
N SER A 77 -13.06 16.75 13.61
CA SER A 77 -13.56 16.99 14.97
C SER A 77 -13.16 15.89 15.94
N GLN A 78 -13.21 14.62 15.52
CA GLN A 78 -12.78 13.50 16.37
C GLN A 78 -11.30 13.59 16.72
N GLN A 79 -10.45 13.89 15.74
CA GLN A 79 -9.03 14.08 15.99
C GLN A 79 -8.79 15.20 17.01
N LEU A 80 -9.44 16.35 16.83
CA LEU A 80 -9.29 17.50 17.74
C LEU A 80 -9.71 17.17 19.19
N HIS A 81 -10.85 16.48 19.36
CA HIS A 81 -11.30 16.06 20.70
C HIS A 81 -10.35 15.06 21.34
N LEU A 82 -9.82 14.11 20.56
CA LEU A 82 -8.83 13.15 21.03
C LEU A 82 -7.51 13.81 21.45
N GLU A 83 -6.99 14.74 20.64
CA GLU A 83 -5.78 15.51 20.97
C GLU A 83 -6.00 16.34 22.24
N SER A 84 -7.18 16.95 22.39
CA SER A 84 -7.55 17.71 23.59
C SER A 84 -7.68 16.83 24.83
N ALA A 85 -8.21 15.61 24.71
CA ALA A 85 -8.37 14.71 25.85
C ALA A 85 -7.04 14.04 26.27
N LEU A 86 -6.24 13.64 25.29
CA LEU A 86 -5.01 12.86 25.50
C LEU A 86 -3.76 13.74 25.70
N GLN A 87 -3.82 15.02 25.31
CA GLN A 87 -2.71 15.98 25.40
C GLN A 87 -1.43 15.47 24.68
N VAL A 88 -1.62 14.78 23.56
CA VAL A 88 -0.58 14.31 22.63
C VAL A 88 -1.08 14.43 21.20
N LYS A 89 -0.16 14.31 20.23
CA LYS A 89 -0.53 14.24 18.81
C LYS A 89 -1.35 12.98 18.53
N VAL A 90 -2.41 13.12 17.75
CA VAL A 90 -3.24 12.00 17.30
C VAL A 90 -3.25 11.98 15.79
N ILE A 91 -2.92 10.84 15.20
CA ILE A 91 -3.01 10.64 13.76
C ILE A 91 -3.88 9.42 13.45
N ASP A 92 -4.46 9.40 12.25
CA ASP A 92 -5.10 8.21 11.72
C ASP A 92 -4.17 7.46 10.76
N ARG A 93 -4.61 6.27 10.35
CA ARG A 93 -3.93 5.44 9.36
C ARG A 93 -3.65 6.18 8.06
N SER A 94 -4.53 7.08 7.64
CA SER A 94 -4.35 7.87 6.42
C SER A 94 -3.15 8.81 6.51
N ALA A 95 -3.03 9.54 7.62
CA ALA A 95 -1.87 10.39 7.87
C ALA A 95 -0.57 9.58 7.94
N LEU A 96 -0.60 8.41 8.60
CA LEU A 96 0.57 7.54 8.71
C LEU A 96 1.04 7.03 7.33
N ILE A 97 0.11 6.57 6.49
CA ILE A 97 0.43 6.11 5.13
C ILE A 97 1.00 7.26 4.28
N LEU A 98 0.42 8.46 4.36
CA LEU A 98 0.92 9.64 3.66
C LEU A 98 2.36 10.00 4.07
N ASP A 99 2.69 9.86 5.35
CA ASP A 99 4.03 10.13 5.88
C ASP A 99 5.06 9.12 5.37
N ILE A 100 4.69 7.82 5.38
CA ILE A 100 5.53 6.77 4.79
C ILE A 100 5.78 7.08 3.31
N PHE A 101 4.76 7.45 2.55
CA PHE A 101 4.95 7.78 1.14
C PHE A 101 5.79 9.02 0.91
N ALA A 102 5.69 10.05 1.76
CA ALA A 102 6.55 11.23 1.66
C ALA A 102 8.03 10.84 1.80
N SER A 103 8.36 9.91 2.70
CA SER A 103 9.73 9.40 2.85
C SER A 103 10.22 8.54 1.66
N ARG A 104 9.29 7.97 0.86
CA ARG A 104 9.57 7.05 -0.24
C ARG A 104 9.51 7.70 -1.62
N ALA A 105 8.90 8.87 -1.75
CA ALA A 105 8.76 9.60 -3.01
C ALA A 105 10.12 10.13 -3.49
N ARG A 106 10.69 9.48 -4.52
CA ARG A 106 11.99 9.87 -5.09
C ARG A 106 11.84 10.59 -6.41
N THR A 107 10.85 10.24 -7.22
CA THR A 107 10.59 10.96 -8.46
C THR A 107 9.76 12.22 -8.21
N ARG A 108 9.94 13.20 -9.10
CA ARG A 108 9.12 14.42 -9.11
C ARG A 108 7.62 14.12 -9.13
N GLU A 109 7.21 13.08 -9.85
CA GLU A 109 5.80 12.70 -9.95
C GLU A 109 5.25 12.20 -8.62
N ALA A 110 5.93 11.23 -8.00
CA ALA A 110 5.53 10.72 -6.69
C ALA A 110 5.53 11.84 -5.65
N THR A 111 6.51 12.74 -5.66
CA THR A 111 6.53 13.90 -4.77
C THR A 111 5.30 14.78 -4.96
N LEU A 112 4.93 15.11 -6.22
CA LEU A 112 3.75 15.92 -6.51
C LEU A 112 2.45 15.25 -6.05
N GLN A 113 2.33 13.94 -6.26
CA GLN A 113 1.16 13.15 -5.88
C GLN A 113 1.00 13.08 -4.36
N VAL A 114 2.08 12.79 -3.63
CA VAL A 114 2.07 12.73 -2.17
C VAL A 114 1.80 14.11 -1.58
N GLU A 115 2.42 15.17 -2.10
CA GLU A 115 2.19 16.54 -1.63
C GLU A 115 0.73 16.97 -1.85
N LEU A 116 0.14 16.62 -3.01
CA LEU A 116 -1.27 16.86 -3.28
C LEU A 116 -2.15 16.16 -2.23
N ALA A 117 -1.90 14.87 -2.00
CA ALA A 117 -2.69 14.08 -1.06
C ALA A 117 -2.55 14.59 0.39
N GLN A 118 -1.36 15.03 0.79
CA GLN A 118 -1.13 15.67 2.09
C GLN A 118 -1.92 16.98 2.24
N HIS A 119 -1.92 17.84 1.23
CA HIS A 119 -2.69 19.08 1.27
C HIS A 119 -4.21 18.83 1.27
N GLU A 120 -4.70 17.86 0.48
CA GLU A 120 -6.12 17.48 0.49
C GLU A 120 -6.55 16.88 1.83
N TYR A 121 -5.67 16.13 2.50
CA TYR A 121 -5.90 15.61 3.85
C TYR A 121 -5.88 16.72 4.93
N LEU A 122 -4.94 17.67 4.83
CA LEU A 122 -4.76 18.74 5.81
C LEU A 122 -5.86 19.81 5.73
N LEU A 123 -6.30 20.19 4.52
CA LEU A 123 -7.26 21.27 4.29
C LEU A 123 -8.54 21.21 5.17
N PRO A 124 -9.24 20.07 5.32
CA PRO A 124 -10.40 19.99 6.20
C PRO A 124 -10.04 20.04 7.70
N ARG A 125 -8.78 19.79 8.07
CA ARG A 125 -8.28 19.70 9.46
C ARG A 125 -7.69 21.00 10.01
N LEU A 126 -7.35 21.97 9.16
CA LEU A 126 -6.81 23.28 9.56
C LEU A 126 -7.67 24.00 10.60
N ARG A 127 -9.01 23.93 10.47
CA ARG A 127 -9.94 24.60 11.39
C ARG A 127 -9.72 24.19 12.85
N GLY A 128 -9.43 22.91 13.11
CA GLY A 128 -9.22 22.42 14.47
C GLY A 128 -7.92 22.93 15.09
N GLN A 129 -6.86 23.05 14.29
CA GLN A 129 -5.55 23.52 14.75
C GLN A 129 -5.58 25.02 15.10
N TRP A 130 -6.34 25.82 14.35
CA TRP A 130 -6.48 27.26 14.57
C TRP A 130 -7.29 27.63 15.83
N GLN A 131 -8.26 26.80 16.24
CA GLN A 131 -8.99 27.02 17.51
C GLN A 131 -8.08 26.99 18.75
N HIS A 132 -6.91 26.34 18.66
CA HIS A 132 -5.92 26.32 19.74
C HIS A 132 -5.04 27.58 19.73
N LEU A 133 -4.67 28.07 18.54
CA LEU A 133 -3.88 29.30 18.34
C LEU A 133 -4.66 30.56 18.77
N GLU A 134 -5.95 30.66 18.43
CA GLU A 134 -6.81 31.80 18.84
C GLU A 134 -6.96 31.90 20.37
N ARG A 135 -6.83 30.79 21.11
CA ARG A 135 -6.85 30.78 22.58
C ARG A 135 -5.52 31.21 23.19
N LEU A 136 -4.40 30.92 22.54
CA LEU A 136 -3.05 31.29 22.99
C LEU A 136 -2.72 32.75 22.66
N GLU A 137 -3.19 33.26 21.52
CA GLU A 137 -2.92 34.63 21.07
C GLU A 137 -3.83 35.69 21.69
N GLY A 138 -4.72 35.30 22.60
CA GLY A 138 -5.41 36.20 23.51
C GLY A 138 -6.12 37.36 22.81
N ALA A 139 -7.23 37.11 22.11
CA ALA A 139 -8.34 38.04 21.84
C ALA A 139 -8.04 39.54 21.61
N ILE A 140 -6.89 39.92 21.04
CA ILE A 140 -6.55 41.31 20.77
C ILE A 140 -6.11 41.40 19.30
N GLY A 141 -7.04 41.72 18.41
CA GLY A 141 -6.67 42.33 17.13
C GLY A 141 -7.48 42.03 15.86
N SER A 142 -8.45 41.11 15.83
CA SER A 142 -9.10 40.72 14.56
C SER A 142 -10.46 41.35 14.26
N ARG A 143 -10.77 42.54 14.81
CA ARG A 143 -11.97 43.33 14.43
C ARG A 143 -11.67 44.40 13.38
N GLY A 144 -10.90 44.05 12.36
CA GLY A 144 -10.80 44.80 11.11
C GLY A 144 -11.62 44.12 10.00
N PRO A 145 -12.07 44.84 8.96
CA PRO A 145 -12.82 44.28 7.83
C PRO A 145 -11.91 43.51 6.85
N GLY A 146 -10.99 42.69 7.36
CA GLY A 146 -10.00 41.93 6.61
C GLY A 146 -10.21 40.42 6.75
N GLU A 147 -9.74 39.68 5.74
CA GLU A 147 -9.72 38.21 5.68
C GLU A 147 -9.04 37.62 6.93
N THR A 148 -9.65 36.60 7.54
CA THR A 148 -9.06 35.94 8.72
C THR A 148 -7.77 35.20 8.33
N GLN A 149 -6.84 35.00 9.27
CA GLN A 149 -5.62 34.22 9.01
C GLN A 149 -5.95 32.78 8.56
N LEU A 150 -6.98 32.18 9.15
CA LEU A 150 -7.51 30.88 8.73
C LEU A 150 -8.01 30.87 7.28
N GLU A 151 -8.73 31.91 6.85
CA GLU A 151 -9.18 32.04 5.45
C GLU A 151 -7.99 32.21 4.50
N THR A 152 -7.00 33.01 4.91
CA THR A 152 -5.75 33.20 4.16
C THR A 152 -5.01 31.88 3.97
N ASP A 153 -4.83 31.10 5.04
CA ASP A 153 -4.19 29.77 4.99
C ASP A 153 -4.95 28.77 4.12
N ARG A 154 -6.28 28.74 4.25
CA ARG A 154 -7.13 27.90 3.40
C ARG A 154 -6.99 28.28 1.94
N ARG A 155 -6.92 29.57 1.62
CA ARG A 155 -6.70 30.07 0.26
C ARG A 155 -5.32 29.68 -0.26
N LEU A 156 -4.27 29.78 0.56
CA LEU A 156 -2.90 29.38 0.18
C LEU A 156 -2.84 27.88 -0.13
N ILE A 157 -3.40 27.03 0.74
CA ILE A 157 -3.44 25.59 0.52
C ILE A 157 -4.31 25.24 -0.70
N GLY A 158 -5.46 25.88 -0.87
CA GLY A 158 -6.30 25.72 -2.06
C GLY A 158 -5.57 26.08 -3.36
N THR A 159 -4.80 27.17 -3.36
CA THR A 159 -3.98 27.59 -4.50
C THR A 159 -2.87 26.57 -4.79
N ARG A 160 -2.24 26.02 -3.74
CA ARG A 160 -1.22 24.98 -3.86
C ARG A 160 -1.80 23.71 -4.48
N ILE A 161 -2.97 23.25 -4.01
CA ILE A 161 -3.70 22.10 -4.57
C ILE A 161 -3.96 22.29 -6.06
N THR A 162 -4.49 23.45 -6.47
CA THR A 162 -4.78 23.75 -7.88
C THR A 162 -3.51 23.68 -8.74
N ARG A 163 -2.39 24.25 -8.25
CA ARG A 163 -1.10 24.17 -8.94
C ARG A 163 -0.59 22.73 -9.06
N LEU A 164 -0.64 21.96 -7.98
CA LEU A 164 -0.17 20.56 -7.96
C LEU A 164 -0.97 19.70 -8.94
N LYS A 165 -2.30 19.86 -8.99
CA LYS A 165 -3.17 19.20 -9.99
C LYS A 165 -2.75 19.53 -11.42
N GLY A 166 -2.47 20.79 -11.71
CA GLY A 166 -1.97 21.21 -13.03
C GLY A 166 -0.63 20.58 -13.40
N GLN A 167 0.30 20.45 -12.45
CA GLN A 167 1.61 19.83 -12.66
C GLN A 167 1.49 18.31 -12.88
N ILE A 168 0.62 17.62 -12.13
CA ILE A 168 0.37 16.18 -12.30
C ILE A 168 -0.20 15.89 -13.69
N GLU A 169 -1.14 16.72 -14.19
CA GLU A 169 -1.68 16.56 -15.54
C GLU A 169 -0.63 16.75 -16.64
N GLN A 170 0.37 17.61 -16.44
CA GLN A 170 1.50 17.72 -17.37
C GLN A 170 2.34 16.44 -17.41
N VAL A 171 2.65 15.86 -16.24
CA VAL A 171 3.38 14.59 -16.14
C VAL A 171 2.60 13.45 -16.80
N ARG A 172 1.28 13.40 -16.58
CA ARG A 172 0.40 12.40 -17.19
C ARG A 172 0.42 12.46 -18.73
N LYS A 173 0.40 13.65 -19.31
CA LYS A 173 0.54 13.84 -20.77
C LYS A 173 1.87 13.31 -21.30
N GLN A 174 2.97 13.54 -20.58
CA GLN A 174 4.29 13.01 -20.96
C GLN A 174 4.32 11.48 -20.92
N ARG A 175 3.75 10.85 -19.88
CA ARG A 175 3.64 9.39 -19.79
C ARG A 175 2.82 8.79 -20.94
N ALA A 176 1.72 9.41 -21.32
CA ALA A 176 0.89 8.95 -22.43
C ALA A 176 1.67 8.90 -23.76
N LEU A 177 2.57 9.87 -23.99
CA LEU A 177 3.45 9.87 -25.17
C LEU A 177 4.47 8.72 -25.13
N HIS A 178 5.11 8.49 -23.97
CA HIS A 178 6.03 7.35 -23.79
C HIS A 178 5.32 6.01 -23.99
N ARG A 179 4.09 5.88 -23.48
CA ARG A 179 3.24 4.69 -23.64
C ARG A 179 2.95 4.40 -25.11
N ARG A 180 2.47 5.39 -25.87
CA ARG A 180 2.22 5.26 -27.32
C ARG A 180 3.45 4.86 -28.11
N ARG A 181 4.64 5.28 -27.68
CA ARG A 181 5.90 4.85 -28.31
C ARG A 181 6.17 3.37 -28.04
N ARG A 182 5.99 2.91 -26.80
CA ARG A 182 6.16 1.50 -26.42
C ARG A 182 5.17 0.57 -27.12
N GLU A 183 3.91 0.99 -27.22
CA GLU A 183 2.87 0.25 -27.98
C GLU A 183 3.28 0.04 -29.45
N ARG A 184 3.99 0.99 -30.05
CA ARG A 184 4.52 0.85 -31.42
C ARG A 184 5.69 -0.12 -31.53
N ASP A 185 6.48 -0.25 -30.48
CA ASP A 185 7.65 -1.14 -30.46
C ASP A 185 7.26 -2.62 -30.22
N GLY A 186 5.98 -2.89 -29.89
CA GLY A 186 5.42 -4.25 -29.80
C GLY A 186 5.95 -5.13 -28.67
N VAL A 187 6.65 -4.55 -27.68
CA VAL A 187 7.22 -5.29 -26.56
C VAL A 187 6.15 -5.49 -25.46
N PRO A 188 5.81 -6.73 -25.08
CA PRO A 188 4.80 -6.97 -24.06
C PRO A 188 5.20 -6.45 -22.67
N VAL A 189 4.21 -6.03 -21.89
CA VAL A 189 4.37 -5.46 -20.56
C VAL A 189 3.60 -6.26 -19.52
N VAL A 190 4.32 -6.77 -18.53
CA VAL A 190 3.77 -7.42 -17.34
C VAL A 190 3.82 -6.45 -16.17
N ALA A 191 2.70 -6.25 -15.47
CA ALA A 191 2.67 -5.45 -14.25
C ALA A 191 2.56 -6.33 -13.02
N LEU A 192 3.48 -6.14 -12.06
CA LEU A 192 3.39 -6.80 -10.76
C LEU A 192 2.33 -6.11 -9.92
N VAL A 193 1.35 -6.88 -9.45
CA VAL A 193 0.31 -6.40 -8.53
C VAL A 193 0.29 -7.27 -7.30
N GLY A 194 -0.16 -6.72 -6.17
CA GLY A 194 -0.20 -7.49 -4.93
C GLY A 194 -0.06 -6.62 -3.70
N TYR A 195 -0.33 -7.24 -2.57
CA TYR A 195 -0.31 -6.59 -1.27
C TYR A 195 1.09 -6.05 -0.92
N THR A 196 1.17 -5.04 -0.05
CA THR A 196 2.45 -4.56 0.49
C THR A 196 3.19 -5.71 1.18
N ASN A 197 4.51 -5.75 1.01
CA ASN A 197 5.37 -6.85 1.48
C ASN A 197 5.11 -8.25 0.87
N ALA A 198 4.31 -8.39 -0.20
CA ALA A 198 4.18 -9.68 -0.91
C ALA A 198 5.47 -10.12 -1.65
N GLY A 199 6.49 -9.25 -1.70
CA GLY A 199 7.76 -9.52 -2.38
C GLY A 199 7.75 -9.23 -3.89
N LYS A 200 6.89 -8.31 -4.36
CA LYS A 200 6.86 -7.84 -5.76
C LYS A 200 8.23 -7.36 -6.25
N SER A 201 8.87 -6.45 -5.50
CA SER A 201 10.18 -5.91 -5.86
C SER A 201 11.26 -6.98 -5.89
N SER A 202 11.27 -7.88 -4.89
CA SER A 202 12.15 -9.06 -4.90
C SER A 202 11.94 -9.89 -6.16
N LEU A 203 10.68 -10.18 -6.51
CA LEU A 203 10.35 -10.97 -7.68
C LEU A 203 10.78 -10.28 -8.98
N LEU A 204 10.62 -8.95 -9.10
CA LEU A 204 11.13 -8.18 -10.23
C LEU A 204 12.63 -8.38 -10.38
N HIS A 205 13.39 -8.23 -9.29
CA HIS A 205 14.84 -8.34 -9.30
C HIS A 205 15.32 -9.74 -9.69
N THR A 206 14.68 -10.77 -9.13
CA THR A 206 14.97 -12.16 -9.45
C THR A 206 14.61 -12.49 -10.90
N LEU A 207 13.47 -12.00 -11.42
CA LEU A 207 13.10 -12.15 -12.84
C LEU A 207 14.05 -11.39 -13.77
N ALA A 208 14.58 -10.24 -13.36
CA ALA A 208 15.50 -9.45 -14.13
C ALA A 208 16.98 -9.91 -14.02
N ASN A 209 17.27 -10.95 -13.21
CA ASN A 209 18.63 -11.38 -12.88
C ASN A 209 19.52 -10.22 -12.37
N THR A 210 18.95 -9.35 -11.54
CA THR A 210 19.67 -8.22 -10.94
C THR A 210 19.75 -8.40 -9.43
N GLU A 211 20.93 -8.18 -8.85
CA GLU A 211 21.09 -8.19 -7.39
C GLU A 211 20.55 -6.90 -6.78
N VAL A 212 19.49 -6.99 -5.95
CA VAL A 212 19.12 -5.97 -4.96
C VAL A 212 18.44 -6.63 -3.77
N PHE A 213 18.80 -6.20 -2.56
CA PHE A 213 18.10 -6.55 -1.32
C PHE A 213 16.75 -5.80 -1.24
N ALA A 214 15.64 -6.55 -1.18
CA ALA A 214 14.37 -5.97 -0.77
C ALA A 214 14.38 -5.75 0.75
N ALA A 215 14.04 -4.54 1.19
CA ALA A 215 13.86 -4.24 2.60
C ALA A 215 12.50 -4.79 3.08
N ASP A 216 12.46 -5.37 4.28
CA ASP A 216 11.22 -5.77 4.96
C ASP A 216 10.49 -4.52 5.50
N ALA A 217 9.96 -3.72 4.57
CA ALA A 217 9.29 -2.46 4.84
C ALA A 217 8.04 -2.33 3.96
N LEU A 218 6.96 -1.83 4.55
CA LEU A 218 5.74 -1.53 3.80
C LEU A 218 6.01 -0.36 2.83
N PHE A 219 5.39 -0.41 1.65
CA PHE A 219 5.58 0.60 0.59
C PHE A 219 7.04 0.81 0.16
N ALA A 220 7.82 -0.27 0.09
CA ALA A 220 9.19 -0.23 -0.45
C ALA A 220 9.27 0.38 -1.87
N THR A 221 8.22 0.20 -2.69
CA THR A 221 8.10 0.78 -4.02
C THR A 221 6.94 1.77 -4.07
N LEU A 222 7.25 3.01 -4.45
CA LEU A 222 6.27 4.05 -4.76
C LEU A 222 6.34 4.45 -6.24
N ASP A 223 7.56 4.55 -6.77
CA ASP A 223 7.81 4.84 -8.16
C ASP A 223 7.84 3.54 -8.98
N PRO A 224 7.11 3.44 -10.11
CA PRO A 224 7.12 2.22 -10.90
C PRO A 224 8.51 1.97 -11.47
N LEU A 225 9.02 0.75 -11.27
CA LEU A 225 10.32 0.32 -11.77
C LEU A 225 10.13 -0.69 -12.89
N THR A 226 10.52 -0.34 -14.11
CA THR A 226 10.44 -1.25 -15.26
C THR A 226 11.81 -1.87 -15.56
N ARG A 227 11.86 -3.20 -15.69
CA ARG A 227 13.04 -3.96 -16.13
C ARG A 227 12.71 -4.81 -17.35
N ARG A 228 13.73 -5.08 -18.16
CA ARG A 228 13.65 -6.05 -19.25
C ARG A 228 13.90 -7.44 -18.69
N VAL A 229 13.08 -8.39 -19.10
CA VAL A 229 13.18 -9.80 -18.72
C VAL A 229 13.28 -10.61 -20.01
N GLY A 230 14.39 -11.34 -20.14
CA GLY A 230 14.60 -12.28 -21.24
C GLY A 230 13.88 -13.60 -20.99
N VAL A 231 13.45 -14.21 -22.08
CA VAL A 231 12.81 -15.53 -22.10
C VAL A 231 13.72 -16.51 -22.85
N PRO A 232 13.84 -17.79 -22.41
CA PRO A 232 14.55 -18.79 -23.19
C PRO A 232 13.95 -18.87 -24.61
N GLY A 233 14.71 -18.57 -25.65
CA GLY A 233 14.19 -18.42 -27.02
C GLY A 233 14.49 -17.06 -27.68
N GLY A 234 14.99 -16.09 -26.92
CA GLY A 234 15.49 -14.80 -27.45
C GLY A 234 14.47 -13.66 -27.45
N GLU A 235 13.21 -13.95 -27.15
CA GLU A 235 12.17 -12.95 -26.91
C GLU A 235 12.40 -12.22 -25.57
N MET A 236 11.74 -11.08 -25.40
CA MET A 236 11.88 -10.24 -24.21
C MET A 236 10.60 -9.49 -23.90
N PHE A 237 10.25 -9.40 -22.62
CA PHE A 237 9.14 -8.59 -22.14
C PHE A 237 9.62 -7.60 -21.07
N LEU A 238 8.78 -6.61 -20.78
CA LEU A 238 9.01 -5.65 -19.70
C LEU A 238 8.23 -6.08 -18.46
N VAL A 239 8.85 -6.00 -17.29
CA VAL A 239 8.16 -6.16 -16.01
C VAL A 239 8.23 -4.85 -15.26
N THR A 240 7.07 -4.34 -14.84
CA THR A 240 6.96 -3.12 -14.04
C THR A 240 6.52 -3.49 -12.62
N ASP A 241 7.35 -3.16 -11.63
CA ASP A 241 6.95 -3.19 -10.22
C ASP A 241 6.04 -1.99 -9.93
N THR A 242 4.95 -2.22 -9.23
CA THR A 242 3.93 -1.20 -8.93
C THR A 242 3.78 -1.01 -7.44
N VAL A 243 3.08 0.07 -7.06
CA VAL A 243 2.79 0.37 -5.66
C VAL A 243 2.02 -0.80 -5.05
N GLY A 244 2.47 -1.26 -3.88
CA GLY A 244 1.76 -2.31 -3.17
C GLY A 244 0.41 -1.85 -2.64
N PHE A 245 -0.59 -2.72 -2.76
CA PHE A 245 -1.90 -2.48 -2.18
C PHE A 245 -1.89 -2.69 -0.67
N ILE A 246 -2.74 -1.96 0.04
CA ILE A 246 -2.97 -2.16 1.47
C ILE A 246 -4.47 -2.01 1.75
N GLN A 247 -4.94 -2.63 2.84
CA GLN A 247 -6.28 -2.39 3.34
C GLN A 247 -6.42 -0.92 3.80
N LYS A 248 -7.63 -0.38 3.62
CA LYS A 248 -8.00 0.99 4.04
C LYS A 248 -7.09 2.04 3.41
N LEU A 249 -6.76 1.88 2.12
CA LEU A 249 -6.05 2.91 1.36
C LEU A 249 -6.83 4.23 1.42
N PRO A 250 -6.18 5.35 1.77
CA PRO A 250 -6.86 6.64 1.81
C PRO A 250 -7.42 7.03 0.45
N THR A 251 -8.64 7.51 0.39
CA THR A 251 -9.29 7.90 -0.88
C THR A 251 -8.52 9.01 -1.60
N GLN A 252 -7.88 9.91 -0.84
CA GLN A 252 -6.97 10.96 -1.36
C GLN A 252 -5.73 10.38 -2.05
N LEU A 253 -5.27 9.21 -1.61
CA LEU A 253 -4.15 8.52 -2.24
C LEU A 253 -4.58 7.73 -3.46
N ILE A 254 -5.78 7.15 -3.47
CA ILE A 254 -6.31 6.46 -4.65
C ILE A 254 -6.40 7.42 -5.85
N SER A 255 -6.86 8.66 -5.64
CA SER A 255 -6.90 9.67 -6.71
C SER A 255 -5.49 10.08 -7.17
N ALA A 256 -4.54 10.23 -6.25
CA ALA A 256 -3.16 10.58 -6.55
C ALA A 256 -2.42 9.46 -7.30
N PHE A 257 -2.60 8.21 -6.87
CA PHE A 257 -2.04 7.01 -7.53
C PHE A 257 -2.82 6.56 -8.75
N ARG A 258 -3.97 7.16 -9.06
CA ARG A 258 -4.72 6.79 -10.26
C ARG A 258 -3.84 6.89 -11.50
N ALA A 259 -2.97 7.90 -11.60
CA ALA A 259 -2.03 8.05 -12.70
C ALA A 259 -0.93 6.97 -12.72
N THR A 260 -0.46 6.50 -11.55
CA THR A 260 0.50 5.39 -11.49
C THR A 260 -0.18 4.03 -11.72
N LEU A 261 -1.43 3.87 -11.30
CA LEU A 261 -2.26 2.68 -11.51
C LEU A 261 -2.83 2.61 -12.93
N GLU A 262 -2.94 3.73 -13.64
CA GLU A 262 -3.21 3.76 -15.09
C GLU A 262 -2.16 2.98 -15.90
N GLU A 263 -0.97 2.73 -15.35
CA GLU A 263 0.03 1.86 -15.99
C GLU A 263 -0.42 0.39 -16.01
N LEU A 264 -1.26 -0.05 -15.05
CA LEU A 264 -1.91 -1.36 -15.07
C LEU A 264 -2.84 -1.50 -16.27
N GLN A 265 -3.51 -0.41 -16.68
CA GLN A 265 -4.38 -0.40 -17.86
C GLN A 265 -3.62 -0.62 -19.17
N SER A 266 -2.31 -0.37 -19.21
CA SER A 266 -1.46 -0.69 -20.37
C SER A 266 -0.74 -2.03 -20.28
N ALA A 267 -0.79 -2.73 -19.15
CA ALA A 267 -0.15 -4.03 -19.04
C ALA A 267 -0.89 -5.08 -19.89
N ASP A 268 -0.16 -5.88 -20.65
CA ASP A 268 -0.74 -7.00 -21.39
C ASP A 268 -1.13 -8.15 -20.45
N LEU A 269 -0.42 -8.26 -19.31
CA LEU A 269 -0.67 -9.27 -18.29
C LEU A 269 -0.40 -8.72 -16.88
N LEU A 270 -1.24 -9.12 -15.92
CA LEU A 270 -1.04 -8.86 -14.50
C LEU A 270 -0.39 -10.06 -13.83
N LEU A 271 0.70 -9.83 -13.11
CA LEU A 271 1.34 -10.85 -12.27
C LEU A 271 0.99 -10.57 -10.81
N HIS A 272 0.01 -11.30 -10.29
CA HIS A 272 -0.49 -11.12 -8.93
C HIS A 272 0.38 -11.88 -7.93
N VAL A 273 1.23 -11.14 -7.23
CA VAL A 273 2.12 -11.66 -6.18
C VAL A 273 1.41 -11.65 -4.84
N VAL A 274 1.32 -12.82 -4.22
CA VAL A 274 0.64 -13.08 -2.95
C VAL A 274 1.65 -13.68 -1.97
N ASP A 275 1.65 -13.20 -0.72
CA ASP A 275 2.48 -13.78 0.33
C ASP A 275 1.87 -15.11 0.83
N ALA A 276 2.52 -16.23 0.51
CA ALA A 276 2.05 -17.56 0.88
C ALA A 276 2.15 -17.86 2.38
N THR A 277 3.03 -17.14 3.09
CA THR A 277 3.27 -17.33 4.53
C THR A 277 2.29 -16.54 5.39
N SER A 278 1.51 -15.65 4.77
CA SER A 278 0.59 -14.76 5.47
C SER A 278 -0.64 -15.53 5.95
N PRO A 279 -0.99 -15.50 7.25
CA PRO A 279 -2.25 -16.06 7.73
C PRO A 279 -3.47 -15.31 7.18
N ALA A 280 -3.27 -14.09 6.67
CA ALA A 280 -4.28 -13.27 6.04
C ALA A 280 -4.26 -13.34 4.50
N MET A 281 -3.61 -14.36 3.92
CA MET A 281 -3.46 -14.52 2.47
C MET A 281 -4.78 -14.33 1.69
N GLY A 282 -5.86 -14.98 2.12
CA GLY A 282 -7.17 -14.85 1.46
C GLY A 282 -7.74 -13.43 1.51
N ALA A 283 -7.63 -12.75 2.65
CA ALA A 283 -8.11 -11.37 2.81
C ALA A 283 -7.26 -10.37 2.00
N GLN A 284 -5.94 -10.59 1.94
CA GLN A 284 -5.03 -9.79 1.12
C GLN A 284 -5.34 -9.96 -0.37
N TRP A 285 -5.53 -11.20 -0.82
CA TRP A 285 -5.93 -11.50 -2.20
C TRP A 285 -7.25 -10.81 -2.55
N ALA A 286 -8.28 -10.93 -1.71
CA ALA A 286 -9.58 -10.30 -1.92
C ALA A 286 -9.46 -8.77 -2.01
N THR A 287 -8.68 -8.15 -1.12
CA THR A 287 -8.43 -6.69 -1.13
C THR A 287 -7.79 -6.23 -2.45
N VAL A 288 -6.83 -7.00 -2.98
CA VAL A 288 -6.20 -6.70 -4.27
C VAL A 288 -7.22 -6.83 -5.39
N MET A 289 -8.00 -7.90 -5.43
CA MET A 289 -9.00 -8.12 -6.48
C MET A 289 -10.10 -7.05 -6.48
N GLU A 290 -10.62 -6.66 -5.30
CA GLU A 290 -11.56 -5.54 -5.18
C GLU A 290 -10.98 -4.24 -5.73
N THR A 291 -9.71 -3.98 -5.43
CA THR A 291 -9.01 -2.78 -5.92
C THR A 291 -8.82 -2.83 -7.43
N LEU A 292 -8.42 -3.97 -8.00
CA LEU A 292 -8.29 -4.14 -9.45
C LEU A 292 -9.63 -3.98 -10.16
N ALA A 293 -10.74 -4.45 -9.56
CA ALA A 293 -12.08 -4.26 -10.09
C ALA A 293 -12.49 -2.78 -10.08
N ALA A 294 -12.26 -2.07 -8.98
CA ALA A 294 -12.53 -0.63 -8.86
C ALA A 294 -11.71 0.22 -9.86
N LEU A 295 -10.54 -0.26 -10.27
CA LEU A 295 -9.68 0.37 -11.27
C LEU A 295 -10.05 -0.02 -12.72
N GLY A 296 -10.97 -0.97 -12.91
CA GLY A 296 -11.40 -1.46 -14.23
C GLY A 296 -10.33 -2.28 -14.95
N VAL A 297 -9.49 -3.01 -14.21
CA VAL A 297 -8.41 -3.85 -14.76
C VAL A 297 -8.54 -5.33 -14.38
N ALA A 298 -9.64 -5.72 -13.74
CA ALA A 298 -9.87 -7.10 -13.30
C ALA A 298 -10.01 -8.11 -14.45
N ASP A 299 -10.42 -7.67 -15.64
CA ASP A 299 -10.64 -8.54 -16.81
C ASP A 299 -9.35 -8.87 -17.58
N LYS A 300 -8.21 -8.33 -17.15
CA LYS A 300 -6.92 -8.58 -17.81
C LYS A 300 -6.43 -10.01 -17.56
N PRO A 301 -5.68 -10.59 -18.51
CA PRO A 301 -4.96 -11.84 -18.27
C PRO A 301 -4.13 -11.73 -16.99
N MET A 302 -4.27 -12.71 -16.11
CA MET A 302 -3.63 -12.67 -14.79
C MET A 302 -3.02 -14.03 -14.45
N VAL A 303 -1.76 -14.00 -14.01
CA VAL A 303 -1.08 -15.14 -13.40
C VAL A 303 -0.92 -14.86 -11.92
N THR A 304 -1.31 -15.81 -11.06
CA THR A 304 -1.09 -15.67 -9.62
C THR A 304 0.22 -16.34 -9.22
N VAL A 305 0.98 -15.69 -8.33
CA VAL A 305 2.24 -16.17 -7.79
C VAL A 305 2.15 -16.19 -6.28
N LEU A 306 2.23 -17.38 -5.69
CA LEU A 306 2.36 -17.57 -4.25
C LEU A 306 3.85 -17.48 -3.92
N ASN A 307 4.27 -16.34 -3.40
CA ASN A 307 5.67 -16.03 -3.10
C ASN A 307 6.00 -16.35 -1.64
N LYS A 308 7.31 -16.34 -1.31
CA LYS A 308 7.88 -16.69 0.00
C LYS A 308 7.72 -18.15 0.40
N ALA A 309 7.77 -19.04 -0.59
CA ALA A 309 7.66 -20.48 -0.34
C ALA A 309 8.78 -21.04 0.56
N ASP A 310 9.90 -20.31 0.71
CA ASP A 310 10.98 -20.60 1.65
C ASP A 310 10.60 -20.46 3.13
N GLY A 311 9.47 -19.84 3.44
CA GLY A 311 8.92 -19.78 4.79
C GLY A 311 7.81 -20.80 5.07
N LEU A 312 7.56 -21.75 4.16
CA LEU A 312 6.47 -22.72 4.29
C LEU A 312 6.92 -24.06 4.88
N LEU A 313 5.93 -24.83 5.31
CA LEU A 313 6.08 -26.24 5.69
C LEU A 313 5.53 -27.13 4.58
N ARG A 314 6.15 -28.29 4.42
CA ARG A 314 5.66 -29.41 3.62
C ARG A 314 4.50 -30.11 4.33
N ALA A 315 3.77 -30.97 3.63
CA ALA A 315 2.64 -31.74 4.15
C ALA A 315 3.03 -32.69 5.32
N ASP A 316 4.30 -33.08 5.41
CA ASP A 316 4.86 -33.86 6.52
C ASP A 316 5.28 -33.02 7.73
N GLY A 317 5.07 -31.69 7.68
CA GLY A 317 5.42 -30.74 8.73
C GLY A 317 6.88 -30.29 8.73
N ALA A 318 7.72 -30.80 7.82
CA ALA A 318 9.10 -30.35 7.68
C ALA A 318 9.18 -28.99 6.95
N PRO A 319 10.18 -28.13 7.26
CA PRO A 319 10.38 -26.89 6.52
C PRO A 319 10.77 -27.16 5.06
N VAL A 320 10.42 -26.22 4.17
CA VAL A 320 10.92 -26.20 2.79
C VAL A 320 12.37 -25.69 2.80
N GLU A 321 13.32 -26.54 2.45
CA GLU A 321 14.76 -26.18 2.46
C GLU A 321 15.35 -26.05 1.06
N VAL A 322 14.75 -26.73 0.08
CA VAL A 322 15.20 -26.75 -1.32
C VAL A 322 14.03 -26.69 -2.30
N GLU A 323 14.28 -26.25 -3.52
CA GLU A 323 13.23 -26.07 -4.56
C GLU A 323 12.38 -27.33 -4.82
N ARG A 324 12.97 -28.53 -4.74
CA ARG A 324 12.23 -29.79 -4.91
C ARG A 324 11.17 -30.02 -3.83
N ASP A 325 11.29 -29.39 -2.66
CA ASP A 325 10.33 -29.52 -1.58
C ASP A 325 9.01 -28.83 -1.89
N LEU A 326 8.99 -27.90 -2.85
CA LEU A 326 7.79 -27.17 -3.26
C LEU A 326 6.66 -28.11 -3.73
N SER A 327 6.99 -29.28 -4.30
CA SER A 327 5.97 -30.26 -4.70
C SER A 327 5.28 -30.94 -3.52
N GLY A 328 5.88 -30.87 -2.32
CA GLY A 328 5.33 -31.41 -1.08
C GLY A 328 4.56 -30.38 -0.25
N VAL A 329 4.42 -29.15 -0.73
CA VAL A 329 3.67 -28.09 -0.03
C VAL A 329 2.18 -28.24 -0.36
N ASP A 330 1.37 -28.50 0.67
CA ASP A 330 -0.08 -28.46 0.57
C ASP A 330 -0.57 -27.07 1.03
N LEU A 331 -0.90 -26.21 0.06
CA LEU A 331 -1.35 -24.86 0.30
C LEU A 331 -2.60 -24.56 -0.50
N ALA A 332 -3.69 -24.22 0.20
CA ALA A 332 -4.92 -23.76 -0.43
C ALA A 332 -4.69 -22.40 -1.09
N SER A 333 -4.70 -22.38 -2.43
CA SER A 333 -4.59 -21.15 -3.21
C SER A 333 -5.93 -20.40 -3.23
N PRO A 334 -5.94 -19.07 -3.01
CA PRO A 334 -7.15 -18.25 -3.21
C PRO A 334 -7.46 -18.00 -4.70
N ALA A 335 -6.52 -18.29 -5.60
CA ALA A 335 -6.75 -18.16 -7.04
C ALA A 335 -7.56 -19.35 -7.61
N PRO A 336 -8.29 -19.15 -8.74
CA PRO A 336 -9.01 -20.22 -9.43
C PRO A 336 -8.12 -21.45 -9.76
N GLU A 337 -8.74 -22.64 -9.87
CA GLU A 337 -8.03 -23.92 -10.05
C GLU A 337 -6.98 -23.88 -11.18
N GLY A 338 -5.75 -24.35 -10.88
CA GLY A 338 -4.62 -24.38 -11.81
C GLY A 338 -3.95 -23.01 -12.10
N GLY A 339 -4.37 -21.94 -11.42
CA GLY A 339 -3.98 -20.56 -11.74
C GLY A 339 -2.79 -19.97 -10.96
N ALA A 340 -2.19 -20.70 -10.02
CA ALA A 340 -1.14 -20.18 -9.15
C ALA A 340 0.18 -20.95 -9.25
N ILE A 341 1.30 -20.22 -9.22
CA ILE A 341 2.66 -20.78 -9.20
C ILE A 341 3.30 -20.47 -7.86
N LEU A 342 3.82 -21.49 -7.20
CA LEU A 342 4.55 -21.35 -5.95
C LEU A 342 6.02 -21.00 -6.24
N VAL A 343 6.53 -19.92 -5.63
CA VAL A 343 7.90 -19.45 -5.82
C VAL A 343 8.53 -18.96 -4.51
N SER A 344 9.85 -18.92 -4.49
CA SER A 344 10.60 -18.06 -3.56
C SER A 344 11.42 -17.07 -4.37
N ALA A 345 11.01 -15.80 -4.40
CA ALA A 345 11.81 -14.75 -5.03
C ALA A 345 13.19 -14.62 -4.37
N LEU A 346 13.28 -14.83 -3.05
CA LEU A 346 14.53 -14.72 -2.28
C LEU A 346 15.52 -15.83 -2.63
N LYS A 347 15.04 -17.08 -2.77
CA LYS A 347 15.87 -18.25 -3.07
C LYS A 347 15.94 -18.59 -4.56
N ALA A 348 15.25 -17.81 -5.39
CA ALA A 348 15.04 -18.04 -6.81
C ALA A 348 14.37 -19.38 -7.17
N TRP A 349 13.59 -19.98 -6.26
CA TRP A 349 12.86 -21.23 -6.51
C TRP A 349 11.58 -20.98 -7.29
N GLY A 350 11.25 -21.88 -8.23
CA GLY A 350 10.04 -21.82 -9.05
C GLY A 350 10.09 -20.75 -10.15
N ILE A 351 11.18 -19.99 -10.25
CA ILE A 351 11.32 -18.86 -11.18
C ILE A 351 11.33 -19.32 -12.63
N ASP A 352 11.95 -20.45 -12.94
CA ASP A 352 11.96 -20.99 -14.31
C ASP A 352 10.57 -21.47 -14.75
N ALA A 353 9.81 -22.08 -13.84
CA ALA A 353 8.41 -22.43 -14.10
C ALA A 353 7.56 -21.18 -14.35
N LEU A 354 7.77 -20.13 -13.55
CA LEU A 354 7.12 -18.84 -13.73
C LEU A 354 7.49 -18.18 -15.07
N ARG A 355 8.78 -18.13 -15.44
CA ARG A 355 9.22 -17.62 -16.75
C ARG A 355 8.55 -18.37 -17.89
N ARG A 356 8.43 -19.71 -17.78
CA ARG A 356 7.74 -20.52 -18.80
C ARG A 356 6.26 -20.21 -18.91
N ARG A 357 5.58 -20.03 -17.78
CA ARG A 357 4.17 -19.63 -17.78
C ARG A 357 3.99 -18.25 -18.42
N LEU A 358 4.82 -17.27 -18.05
CA LEU A 358 4.76 -15.93 -18.62
C LEU A 358 5.04 -15.94 -20.12
N ALA A 359 6.02 -16.73 -20.58
CA ALA A 359 6.29 -16.92 -22.01
C ALA A 359 5.06 -17.41 -22.76
N PHE A 360 4.41 -18.44 -22.23
CA PHE A 360 3.22 -19.04 -22.83
C PHE A 360 2.05 -18.05 -22.90
N GLU A 361 1.78 -17.32 -21.82
CA GLU A 361 0.67 -16.36 -21.77
C GLU A 361 0.91 -15.13 -22.67
N LEU A 362 2.17 -14.72 -22.86
CA LEU A 362 2.52 -13.54 -23.67
C LEU A 362 2.68 -13.86 -25.17
N TYR A 363 3.26 -15.02 -25.50
CA TYR A 363 3.68 -15.35 -26.87
C TYR A 363 3.03 -16.62 -27.43
N GLY A 364 2.29 -17.38 -26.62
CA GLY A 364 1.67 -18.65 -27.05
C GLY A 364 2.66 -19.80 -27.30
N THR A 365 3.93 -19.64 -26.93
CA THR A 365 4.99 -20.63 -27.13
C THR A 365 5.13 -21.54 -25.90
N ALA A 366 4.89 -22.84 -26.08
CA ALA A 366 5.23 -23.84 -25.07
C ALA A 366 6.76 -24.02 -25.04
N LEU A 367 7.42 -23.57 -23.98
CA LEU A 367 8.86 -23.74 -23.85
C LEU A 367 9.22 -25.22 -23.66
N PRO A 368 10.21 -25.76 -24.40
CA PRO A 368 10.60 -27.15 -24.25
C PRO A 368 11.13 -27.40 -22.83
N MET A 369 10.66 -28.48 -22.21
CA MET A 369 11.22 -29.00 -20.97
C MET A 369 12.69 -29.35 -21.23
N HIS A 370 13.63 -28.52 -20.75
CA HIS A 370 15.02 -28.94 -20.75
C HIS A 370 15.14 -30.14 -19.81
N GLY A 371 15.44 -31.30 -20.40
CA GLY A 371 15.72 -32.52 -19.66
C GLY A 371 16.87 -32.29 -18.68
N ALA A 372 16.67 -32.80 -17.46
CA ALA A 372 17.73 -33.00 -16.50
C ALA A 372 18.92 -33.68 -17.19
N ARG A 373 20.10 -33.08 -17.07
CA ARG A 373 21.37 -33.79 -17.20
C ARG A 373 22.03 -33.82 -15.85
#